data_AF-A0A2G2Z6H0-F1
#
_entry.id   AF-A0A2G2Z6H0-F1
#
_cell.length_a   1.000
_cell.length_b   1.000
_cell.length_c   1.000
_cell.angle_alpha   90.00
_cell.angle_beta   90.00
_cell.angle_gamma   90.00
#
_symmetry.space_group_name_H-M   'P 1'
#
loop_
_entity.id
_entity.type
_entity.pdbx_description
1 polymer ?
#
loop_
_entity_poly.entity_id
_entity_poly.type
_entity_poly.pdbx_seq_one_letter_code
_entity_poly.pdbx_strand_id
1 'polypeptide(L)'
;MTLTPQSVSSGSDADPRYVKFDERKMKRMESNRQSAKRSRMRKQQRLEELKSETTQLQNQNSICRHKIDSVERKYHSVDTENNVLRAQLAELTERLNSLNELTQFWADTTGFPVDVAEIPDILLEPWQLPCPTHAIAASDMFQF
;
A
#
# COMPACT_ATOMS: atom_id res chain seq x y z
N MET A 1 -3.13 55.55 -79.15
CA MET A 1 -1.71 55.35 -78.80
C MET A 1 -1.70 54.80 -77.38
N THR A 2 -1.88 53.49 -77.22
CA THR A 2 -0.84 52.46 -76.97
C THR A 2 -0.34 52.44 -75.52
N LEU A 3 -0.69 51.35 -74.82
CA LEU A 3 -0.25 50.93 -73.49
C LEU A 3 1.25 50.60 -73.49
N THR A 4 1.97 50.94 -72.42
CA THR A 4 3.14 50.20 -71.96
C THR A 4 3.14 50.13 -70.43
N PRO A 5 3.09 48.93 -69.82
CA PRO A 5 3.46 48.76 -68.43
C PRO A 5 4.99 48.82 -68.34
N GLN A 6 5.49 49.72 -67.50
CA GLN A 6 6.91 49.82 -67.21
C GLN A 6 7.32 48.56 -66.43
N SER A 7 8.04 47.67 -67.11
CA SER A 7 8.70 46.53 -66.51
C SER A 7 9.75 47.03 -65.51
N VAL A 8 9.42 47.00 -64.23
CA VAL A 8 10.42 47.04 -63.17
C VAL A 8 11.11 45.67 -63.14
N SER A 9 12.07 45.51 -64.05
CA SER A 9 13.11 44.49 -63.93
C SER A 9 13.96 44.82 -62.72
N SER A 10 13.47 44.47 -61.53
CA SER A 10 14.27 44.45 -60.31
C SER A 10 15.06 43.15 -60.32
N GLY A 11 16.09 43.12 -61.17
CA GLY A 11 17.11 42.08 -61.19
C GLY A 11 17.76 41.99 -59.82
N SER A 12 17.26 41.08 -59.00
CA SER A 12 17.76 40.77 -57.68
C SER A 12 19.12 40.07 -57.83
N ASP A 13 20.19 40.86 -57.92
CA ASP A 13 21.52 40.39 -57.58
C ASP A 13 21.59 40.25 -56.05
N ALA A 14 20.88 39.26 -55.52
CA ALA A 14 20.96 38.91 -54.11
C ALA A 14 22.34 38.31 -53.88
N ASP A 15 23.20 39.03 -53.14
CA ASP A 15 24.51 38.54 -52.69
C ASP A 15 24.33 37.08 -52.22
N PRO A 16 25.05 36.09 -52.80
CA PRO A 16 24.93 34.67 -52.44
C PRO A 16 25.03 34.40 -50.92
N ARG A 17 25.65 35.32 -50.16
CA ARG A 17 25.71 35.28 -48.70
C ARG A 17 24.36 35.49 -48.01
N TYR A 18 23.48 36.34 -48.56
CA TYR A 18 22.14 36.60 -48.02
C TYR A 18 21.20 35.40 -48.24
N VAL A 19 21.20 34.82 -49.43
CA VAL A 19 20.39 33.62 -49.75
C VAL A 19 20.75 32.45 -48.83
N LYS A 20 22.06 32.21 -48.61
CA LYS A 20 22.55 31.17 -47.70
C LYS A 20 22.19 31.42 -46.23
N PHE A 21 22.10 32.69 -45.81
CA PHE A 21 21.67 33.05 -44.46
C PHE A 21 20.17 32.75 -44.26
N ASP A 22 19.34 33.07 -45.25
CA ASP A 22 17.91 32.80 -45.21
C ASP A 22 17.61 31.30 -45.23
N GLU A 23 18.30 30.50 -46.04
CA GLU A 23 18.18 29.04 -45.99
C GLU A 23 18.52 28.46 -44.62
N ARG A 24 19.61 28.95 -43.99
CA ARG A 24 19.99 28.54 -42.63
C ARG A 24 18.94 28.94 -41.60
N LYS A 25 18.32 30.12 -41.75
CA LYS A 25 17.23 30.58 -40.87
C LYS A 25 16.00 29.69 -41.03
N MET A 26 15.58 29.40 -42.26
CA MET A 26 14.45 28.51 -42.54
C MET A 26 14.67 27.10 -41.97
N LYS A 27 15.86 26.51 -42.19
CA LYS A 27 16.23 25.20 -41.61
C LYS A 27 16.22 25.22 -40.08
N ARG A 28 16.68 26.30 -39.43
CA ARG A 28 16.60 26.45 -37.97
C ARG A 28 15.18 26.56 -37.47
N MET A 29 14.30 27.29 -38.17
CA MET A 29 12.89 27.40 -37.79
C MET A 29 12.18 26.04 -37.87
N GLU A 30 12.41 25.28 -38.94
CA GLU A 30 11.81 23.95 -39.07
C GLU A 30 12.38 22.97 -38.03
N SER A 31 13.70 22.97 -37.81
CA SER A 31 14.33 22.13 -36.78
C SER A 31 13.84 22.47 -35.36
N ASN A 32 13.72 23.76 -35.02
CA ASN A 32 13.19 24.21 -33.73
C ASN A 32 11.71 23.87 -33.57
N ARG A 33 10.91 24.07 -34.63
CA ARG A 33 9.50 23.67 -34.64
C ARG A 33 9.35 22.18 -34.36
N GLN A 34 10.15 21.35 -35.01
CA GLN A 34 10.14 19.90 -34.78
C GLN A 34 10.64 19.54 -33.38
N SER A 35 11.69 20.21 -32.88
CA SER A 35 12.22 19.93 -31.54
C SER A 35 11.23 20.34 -30.44
N ALA A 36 10.55 21.48 -30.59
CA ALA A 36 9.47 21.92 -29.70
C ALA A 36 8.31 20.93 -29.72
N LYS A 37 7.90 20.44 -30.90
CA LYS A 37 6.88 19.39 -31.01
C LYS A 37 7.32 18.10 -30.30
N ARG A 38 8.53 17.62 -30.55
CA ARG A 38 9.08 16.42 -29.87
C ARG A 38 9.15 16.60 -28.36
N SER A 39 9.57 17.78 -27.89
CA SER A 39 9.63 18.11 -26.46
C SER A 39 8.22 18.06 -25.82
N ARG A 40 7.22 18.69 -26.45
CA ARG A 40 5.82 18.62 -26.00
C ARG A 40 5.30 17.18 -25.96
N MET A 41 5.56 16.39 -27.00
CA MET A 41 5.15 14.99 -27.05
C MET A 41 5.78 14.15 -25.93
N ARG A 42 7.09 14.29 -25.68
CA ARG A 42 7.77 13.59 -24.58
C ARG A 42 7.19 13.97 -23.22
N LYS A 43 6.91 15.26 -23.00
CA LYS A 43 6.29 15.73 -21.75
C LYS A 43 4.88 15.16 -21.59
N GLN A 44 4.08 15.12 -22.66
CA GLN A 44 2.75 14.53 -22.63
C GLN A 44 2.80 13.02 -22.33
N GLN A 45 3.72 12.29 -22.96
CA GLN A 45 3.91 10.87 -22.69
C GLN A 45 4.29 10.63 -21.23
N ARG A 46 5.24 11.41 -20.68
CA ARG A 46 5.63 11.28 -19.26
C ARG A 46 4.47 11.56 -18.31
N LEU A 47 3.61 12.54 -18.62
CA LEU A 47 2.41 12.81 -17.82
C LEU A 47 1.42 11.64 -17.87
N GLU A 48 1.25 11.02 -19.02
CA GLU A 48 0.36 9.86 -19.17
C GLU A 48 0.90 8.63 -18.43
N GLU A 49 2.21 8.38 -18.51
CA GLU A 49 2.89 7.33 -17.74
C GLU A 49 2.66 7.53 -16.24
N LEU A 50 2.89 8.74 -15.71
CA LEU A 50 2.70 9.03 -14.29
C LEU A 50 1.23 8.89 -13.85
N LYS A 51 0.27 9.26 -14.71
CA LYS A 51 -1.16 9.03 -14.42
C LYS A 51 -1.47 7.55 -14.35
N SER A 52 -0.96 6.76 -15.30
CA SER A 52 -1.17 5.31 -15.32
C SER A 52 -0.58 4.65 -14.07
N GLU A 53 0.64 5.04 -13.67
CA GLU A 53 1.29 4.57 -12.45
C GLU A 53 0.48 4.93 -11.21
N THR A 54 -0.01 6.17 -11.11
CA THR A 54 -0.88 6.60 -10.00
C THR A 54 -2.14 5.75 -9.90
N THR A 55 -2.83 5.50 -11.02
CA THR A 55 -4.04 4.67 -11.03
C THR A 55 -3.73 3.21 -10.66
N GLN A 56 -2.60 2.67 -11.10
CA GLN A 56 -2.16 1.33 -10.75
C GLN A 56 -1.88 1.22 -9.26
N LEU A 57 -1.14 2.16 -8.68
CA LEU A 57 -0.83 2.20 -7.25
C LEU A 57 -2.09 2.35 -6.40
N GLN A 58 -3.05 3.20 -6.83
CA GLN A 58 -4.34 3.34 -6.16
C GLN A 58 -5.12 2.02 -6.16
N ASN A 59 -5.15 1.30 -7.28
CA ASN A 59 -5.80 0.00 -7.36
C ASN A 59 -5.10 -1.04 -6.45
N GLN A 60 -3.78 -1.10 -6.47
CA GLN A 60 -3.00 -1.97 -5.59
C GLN A 60 -3.26 -1.67 -4.11
N ASN A 61 -3.29 -0.39 -3.74
CA ASN A 61 -3.60 0.03 -2.38
C ASN A 61 -5.00 -0.41 -1.95
N SER A 62 -6.01 -0.23 -2.83
CA SER A 62 -7.37 -0.71 -2.59
C SER A 62 -7.43 -2.23 -2.36
N ILE A 63 -6.73 -3.01 -3.19
CA ILE A 63 -6.63 -4.47 -3.03
C ILE A 63 -5.98 -4.84 -1.69
N CYS A 64 -4.88 -4.18 -1.32
CA CYS A 64 -4.20 -4.41 -0.05
C CYS A 64 -5.12 -4.10 1.13
N ARG A 65 -5.84 -2.98 1.09
CA ARG A 65 -6.81 -2.60 2.13
C ARG A 65 -7.90 -3.66 2.29
N HIS A 66 -8.51 -4.11 1.20
CA HIS A 66 -9.51 -5.18 1.25
C HIS A 66 -8.99 -6.50 1.83
N LYS A 67 -7.72 -6.84 1.56
CA LYS A 67 -7.07 -8.01 2.17
C LYS A 67 -6.90 -7.83 3.68
N ILE A 68 -6.44 -6.66 4.12
CA ILE A 68 -6.30 -6.33 5.55
C ILE A 68 -7.66 -6.44 6.23
N ASP A 69 -8.70 -5.78 5.71
CA ASP A 69 -10.06 -5.82 6.28
C ASP A 69 -10.60 -7.26 6.36
N SER A 70 -10.26 -8.11 5.37
CA SER A 70 -10.67 -9.52 5.40
C SER A 70 -9.94 -10.34 6.44
N VAL A 71 -8.65 -10.10 6.65
CA VAL A 71 -7.85 -10.79 7.68
C VAL A 71 -8.27 -10.33 9.06
N GLU A 72 -8.48 -9.03 9.23
CA GLU A 72 -8.92 -8.43 10.49
C GLU A 72 -10.27 -8.99 10.95
N ARG A 73 -11.25 -9.12 10.05
CA ARG A 73 -12.55 -9.76 10.40
C ARG A 73 -12.39 -11.22 10.83
N LYS A 74 -11.54 -11.98 10.16
CA LYS A 74 -11.27 -13.39 10.54
C LYS A 74 -10.56 -13.47 11.88
N TYR A 75 -9.57 -12.60 12.10
CA TYR A 75 -8.87 -12.49 13.36
C TYR A 75 -9.84 -12.19 14.52
N HIS A 76 -10.72 -11.21 14.36
CA HIS A 76 -11.73 -10.89 15.38
C HIS A 76 -12.67 -12.08 15.66
N SER A 77 -13.11 -12.82 14.63
CA SER A 77 -13.91 -14.04 14.84
C SER A 77 -13.18 -15.05 15.73
N VAL A 78 -11.93 -15.37 15.37
CA VAL A 78 -11.11 -16.33 16.11
C VAL A 78 -10.80 -15.82 17.53
N ASP A 79 -10.56 -14.52 17.70
CA ASP A 79 -10.34 -13.92 19.02
C ASP A 79 -11.59 -14.03 19.91
N THR A 80 -12.78 -13.77 19.36
CA THR A 80 -14.04 -13.96 20.10
C THR A 80 -14.26 -15.42 20.49
N GLU A 81 -13.99 -16.36 19.59
CA GLU A 81 -14.08 -17.80 19.88
C GLU A 81 -13.08 -18.21 20.96
N ASN A 82 -11.84 -17.72 20.90
CA ASN A 82 -10.83 -17.95 21.93
C ASN A 82 -11.26 -17.39 23.29
N ASN A 83 -11.87 -16.21 23.34
CA ASN A 83 -12.36 -15.63 24.58
C ASN A 83 -13.50 -16.46 25.19
N VAL A 84 -14.40 -17.00 24.36
CA VAL A 84 -15.44 -17.95 24.82
C VAL A 84 -14.81 -19.22 25.39
N LEU A 85 -13.85 -19.83 24.68
CA LEU A 85 -13.16 -21.03 25.14
C LEU A 85 -12.42 -20.80 26.47
N ARG A 86 -11.78 -19.63 26.64
CA ARG A 86 -11.13 -19.24 27.90
C ARG A 86 -12.12 -19.12 29.05
N ALA A 87 -13.28 -18.51 28.81
CA ALA A 87 -14.34 -18.41 29.82
C ALA A 87 -14.87 -19.79 30.23
N GLN A 88 -15.10 -20.68 29.25
CA GLN A 88 -15.52 -22.06 29.51
C GLN A 88 -14.46 -22.85 30.28
N LEU A 89 -13.19 -22.68 29.93
CA LEU A 89 -12.09 -23.32 30.66
C LEU A 89 -12.06 -22.85 32.11
N ALA A 90 -12.14 -21.55 32.36
CA ALA A 90 -12.18 -21.00 33.71
C ALA A 90 -13.36 -21.55 34.53
N GLU A 91 -14.55 -21.62 33.94
CA GLU A 91 -15.74 -22.19 34.58
C GLU A 91 -15.55 -23.68 34.93
N LEU A 92 -15.00 -24.47 34.00
CA LEU A 92 -14.74 -25.90 34.24
C LEU A 92 -13.66 -26.12 35.29
N THR A 93 -12.61 -25.31 35.29
CA THR A 93 -11.55 -25.34 36.32
C THR A 93 -12.12 -25.00 37.70
N GLU A 94 -12.96 -23.97 37.81
CA GLU A 94 -13.62 -23.61 39.07
C GLU A 94 -14.49 -24.76 39.58
N ARG A 95 -15.31 -25.35 38.70
CA ARG A 95 -16.14 -26.52 39.05
C ARG A 95 -15.32 -27.72 39.51
N LEU A 96 -14.21 -28.00 38.83
CA LEU A 96 -13.32 -29.09 39.23
C LEU A 96 -12.70 -28.81 40.60
N ASN A 97 -12.25 -27.58 40.85
CA ASN A 97 -11.70 -27.20 42.15
C ASN A 97 -12.74 -27.37 43.27
N SER A 98 -14.00 -26.95 43.06
CA SER A 98 -15.07 -27.18 44.03
C SER A 98 -15.32 -28.66 44.31
N LEU A 99 -15.28 -29.52 43.28
CA LEU A 99 -15.42 -30.97 43.45
C LEU A 99 -14.22 -31.59 44.17
N ASN A 100 -13.02 -31.10 43.87
CA ASN A 100 -11.78 -31.51 44.53
C ASN A 100 -11.79 -31.15 46.02
N GLU A 101 -12.21 -29.93 46.37
CA GLU A 101 -12.40 -29.50 47.75
C GLU A 101 -13.39 -30.40 48.51
N LEU A 102 -14.54 -30.71 47.90
CA LEU A 102 -15.51 -31.63 48.48
C LEU A 102 -14.92 -33.03 48.68
N THR A 103 -14.16 -33.52 47.71
CA THR A 103 -13.50 -34.82 47.77
C THR A 103 -12.46 -34.87 48.90
N GLN A 104 -11.67 -33.82 49.06
CA GLN A 104 -10.72 -33.67 50.17
C GLN A 104 -11.44 -33.63 51.52
N PHE A 105 -12.54 -32.88 51.63
CA PHE A 105 -13.36 -32.85 52.84
C PHE A 105 -13.88 -34.25 53.24
N TRP A 106 -14.36 -35.04 52.27
CA TRP A 106 -14.80 -36.43 52.51
C TRP A 106 -13.63 -37.35 52.89
N ALA A 107 -12.48 -37.20 52.24
CA ALA A 107 -11.26 -37.93 52.56
C ALA A 107 -10.83 -37.68 54.02
N ASP A 108 -10.81 -36.43 54.45
CA ASP A 108 -10.48 -36.03 55.82
C ASP A 108 -11.48 -36.58 56.85
N THR A 109 -12.77 -36.60 56.50
CA THR A 109 -13.83 -37.10 57.38
C THR A 109 -13.82 -38.63 57.51
N THR A 110 -13.44 -39.34 56.45
CA THR A 110 -13.48 -40.82 56.41
C THR A 110 -12.12 -41.48 56.66
N GLY A 111 -11.04 -40.70 56.72
CA GLY A 111 -9.67 -41.17 56.92
C GLY A 111 -9.08 -41.88 55.70
N PHE A 112 -9.71 -41.78 54.52
CA PHE A 112 -9.21 -42.36 53.27
C PHE A 112 -8.51 -41.29 52.42
N PRO A 113 -7.20 -41.41 52.15
CA PRO A 113 -6.51 -40.44 51.30
C PRO A 113 -6.98 -40.56 49.84
N VAL A 114 -7.34 -39.43 49.22
CA VAL A 114 -7.69 -39.34 47.81
C VAL A 114 -6.61 -38.51 47.09
N ASP A 115 -6.04 -39.08 46.02
CA ASP A 115 -5.15 -38.37 45.11
C ASP A 115 -5.98 -37.61 44.08
N VAL A 116 -5.83 -36.29 44.04
CA VAL A 116 -6.70 -35.39 43.31
C VAL A 116 -5.92 -34.82 42.12
N ALA A 117 -6.44 -35.07 40.90
CA ALA A 117 -5.79 -34.58 39.69
C ALA A 117 -5.89 -33.05 39.56
N GLU A 118 -4.73 -32.37 39.59
CA GLU A 118 -4.61 -30.94 39.27
C GLU A 118 -4.55 -30.71 37.76
N ILE A 119 -5.24 -29.67 37.28
CA ILE A 119 -5.12 -29.21 35.89
C ILE A 119 -3.78 -28.47 35.75
N PRO A 120 -2.91 -28.84 34.79
CA PRO A 120 -1.65 -28.12 34.57
C PRO A 120 -1.85 -26.66 34.18
N ASP A 121 -1.08 -25.74 34.77
CA ASP A 121 -1.09 -24.29 34.49
C ASP A 121 -0.91 -23.93 33.01
N ILE A 122 -0.27 -24.81 32.24
CA ILE A 122 -0.05 -24.67 30.80
C ILE A 122 -1.38 -24.54 30.03
N LEU A 123 -2.45 -25.16 30.54
CA LEU A 123 -3.79 -25.05 29.95
C LEU A 123 -4.46 -23.72 30.30
N LEU A 124 -4.13 -23.12 31.45
CA LEU A 124 -4.66 -21.85 31.90
C LEU A 124 -3.99 -20.67 31.19
N GLU A 125 -2.74 -20.82 30.77
CA GLU A 125 -1.97 -19.77 30.09
C GLU A 125 -1.25 -20.22 28.81
N PRO A 126 -1.97 -20.69 27.77
CA PRO A 126 -1.36 -21.34 26.61
C PRO A 126 -0.51 -20.42 25.72
N TRP A 127 -0.54 -19.10 25.93
CA TRP A 127 0.12 -18.12 25.05
C TRP A 127 0.85 -17.00 25.79
N GLN A 128 1.40 -17.25 26.98
CA GLN A 128 2.46 -16.37 27.51
C GLN A 128 3.73 -16.51 26.66
N LEU A 129 3.68 -16.01 25.43
CA LEU A 129 4.85 -15.91 24.56
C LEU A 129 5.72 -14.77 25.11
N PRO A 130 7.02 -14.99 25.35
CA PRO A 130 7.97 -13.97 25.77
C PRO A 130 8.32 -13.07 24.58
N CYS A 131 7.32 -12.41 24.00
CA CYS A 131 7.49 -11.50 22.89
C CYS A 131 6.83 -10.18 23.26
N PRO A 132 7.60 -9.09 23.45
CA PRO A 132 7.02 -7.77 23.63
C PRO A 132 6.16 -7.47 22.40
N THR A 133 4.92 -7.06 22.66
CA THR A 133 4.05 -6.44 21.65
C THR A 133 4.73 -5.14 21.24
N HIS A 134 5.60 -5.21 20.23
CA HIS A 134 6.15 -4.01 19.63
C HIS A 134 4.98 -3.34 18.93
N ALA A 135 4.45 -2.27 19.53
CA ALA A 135 3.55 -1.37 18.84
C ALA A 135 4.23 -1.02 17.52
N ILE A 136 3.59 -1.36 16.40
CA ILE A 136 4.05 -0.98 15.08
C ILE A 136 3.86 0.53 15.03
N ALA A 137 4.87 1.28 15.46
CA ALA A 137 4.92 2.71 15.30
C ALA A 137 4.86 2.96 13.80
N ALA A 138 3.74 3.53 13.34
CA ALA A 138 3.63 4.07 12.00
C ALA A 138 4.69 5.17 11.91
N SER A 139 5.86 4.80 11.39
CA SER A 139 6.93 5.74 11.14
C SER A 139 6.40 6.75 10.12
N ASP A 140 6.34 8.01 10.51
CA ASP A 140 5.98 9.16 9.68
C ASP A 140 6.95 9.25 8.49
N MET A 141 6.74 8.41 7.48
CA MET A 141 7.59 8.30 6.30
C MET A 141 7.18 9.24 5.16
N PHE A 142 6.33 10.24 5.44
CA PHE A 142 5.90 11.23 4.47
C PHE A 142 6.00 12.64 5.04
N GLN A 143 7.23 13.10 5.32
CA GLN A 143 7.52 14.53 5.30
C GLN A 143 7.96 14.88 3.87
N PHE A 144 7.10 15.66 3.19
CA PHE A 144 7.37 16.27 1.89
C PHE A 144 8.26 17.51 2.03
#